data_AF-A0A0F9I917-F1
#
_entry.id   AF-A0A0F9I917-F1
#
_cell.length_a   1.000
_cell.length_b   1.000
_cell.length_c   1.000
_cell.angle_alpha   90.00
_cell.angle_beta   90.00
_cell.angle_gamma   90.00
#
_symmetry.space_group_name_H-M   'P 1'
#
loop_
_entity.id
_entity.type
_entity.pdbx_description
1 polymer ?
#
loop_
_entity_poly.entity_id
_entity_poly.type
_entity_poly.pdbx_seq_one_letter_code
_entity_poly.pdbx_strand_id
1 'polypeptide(L)'
;MNFNVDCVRNCLESNGVVFTVRSYFYNSENSEFNDRKIKRFFIKEINKKEDLIDFVKLSGFGNVEEWWNKIEMFCKFKKKYLYLASFSH
;
A
#
# COMPACT_ATOMS: atom_id res chain seq x y z
N MET A 1 -0.03 -1.74 4.94
CA MET A 1 -1.15 -2.64 4.68
C MET A 1 -0.59 -4.00 4.36
N ASN A 2 -1.04 -5.04 5.06
CA ASN A 2 -0.60 -6.39 4.79
C ASN A 2 -1.27 -6.91 3.50
N PHE A 3 -0.60 -7.76 2.73
CA PHE A 3 -1.19 -8.43 1.54
C PHE A 3 -2.24 -9.50 1.92
N ASN A 4 -2.69 -9.50 3.17
CA ASN A 4 -3.82 -10.27 3.66
C ASN A 4 -5.16 -9.58 3.38
N VAL A 5 -5.14 -8.38 2.80
CA VAL A 5 -6.35 -7.74 2.27
C VAL A 5 -6.50 -8.20 0.82
N ASP A 6 -7.53 -9.01 0.55
CA ASP A 6 -7.70 -9.68 -0.74
C ASP A 6 -7.74 -8.70 -1.93
N CYS A 7 -8.35 -7.52 -1.76
CA CYS A 7 -8.40 -6.53 -2.83
C CYS A 7 -7.01 -5.95 -3.18
N VAL A 8 -6.14 -5.77 -2.18
CA VAL A 8 -4.75 -5.32 -2.37
C VAL A 8 -3.93 -6.41 -3.05
N ARG A 9 -4.15 -7.68 -2.67
CA ARG A 9 -3.52 -8.85 -3.30
C ARG A 9 -3.91 -8.97 -4.76
N ASN A 10 -5.21 -9.00 -5.05
CA ASN A 10 -5.71 -9.16 -6.41
C ASN A 10 -5.24 -8.01 -7.31
N CYS A 11 -5.16 -6.79 -6.77
CA CYS A 11 -4.60 -5.64 -7.49
C CYS A 11 -3.13 -5.84 -7.85
N LEU A 12 -2.31 -6.33 -6.91
CA LEU A 12 -0.91 -6.63 -7.18
C LEU A 12 -0.74 -7.75 -8.21
N GLU A 13 -1.50 -8.83 -8.10
CA GLU A 13 -1.43 -9.95 -9.04
C GLU A 13 -1.86 -9.56 -10.45
N SER A 14 -2.89 -8.71 -10.58
CA SER A 14 -3.44 -8.30 -11.86
C SER A 14 -2.60 -7.22 -12.56
N ASN A 15 -2.04 -6.27 -11.80
CA ASN A 15 -1.34 -5.11 -12.37
C ASN A 15 0.19 -5.20 -12.24
N GLY A 16 0.72 -6.17 -11.49
CA GLY A 16 2.14 -6.28 -11.14
C GLY A 16 2.62 -5.26 -10.10
N VAL A 17 1.80 -4.26 -9.77
CA VAL A 17 2.09 -3.21 -8.78
C VAL A 17 0.87 -2.85 -7.94
N VAL A 18 1.08 -2.32 -6.73
CA VAL A 18 0.02 -1.79 -5.87
C VAL A 18 0.56 -0.72 -4.92
N PHE A 19 -0.20 0.35 -4.69
CA PHE A 19 0.09 1.35 -3.66
C PHE A 19 -0.40 0.88 -2.30
N THR A 20 0.46 1.01 -1.28
CA THR A 20 0.15 0.60 0.10
C THR A 20 0.63 1.63 1.10
N VAL A 21 -0.08 1.78 2.22
CA VAL A 21 0.32 2.68 3.31
C VAL A 21 0.71 1.89 4.56
N ARG A 22 1.80 2.28 5.23
CA ARG A 22 2.31 1.67 6.46
C ARG A 22 2.41 2.68 7.59
N SER A 23 2.33 2.19 8.83
CA SER A 23 2.39 3.02 10.04
C SER A 23 3.82 3.27 10.54
N TYR A 24 4.83 2.89 9.76
CA TYR A 24 6.25 2.96 10.08
C TYR A 24 7.03 3.12 8.79
N PHE A 25 8.17 3.79 8.87
CA PHE A 25 9.04 3.99 7.72
C PHE A 25 9.76 2.67 7.39
N TYR A 26 9.62 2.24 6.15
CA TYR A 26 10.22 1.04 5.60
C TYR A 26 11.34 1.42 4.65
N ASN A 27 12.59 1.19 5.07
CA ASN A 27 13.77 1.49 4.27
C ASN A 27 14.05 0.32 3.32
N SER A 28 13.30 0.26 2.22
CA SER A 28 13.38 -0.73 1.12
C SER A 28 13.86 -2.13 1.52
N GLU A 29 12.97 -3.00 2.00
CA GLU A 29 13.30 -4.42 2.15
C GLU A 29 12.54 -5.27 1.12
N ASN A 30 13.16 -6.39 0.75
CA ASN A 30 12.51 -7.46 0.01
C ASN A 30 11.54 -8.16 0.98
N SER A 31 10.24 -8.14 0.68
CA SER A 31 9.28 -9.02 1.36
C SER A 31 8.83 -10.11 0.42
N GLU A 32 8.68 -11.33 0.88
CA GLU A 32 8.11 -12.40 0.05
C GLU A 32 6.59 -12.44 0.15
N PHE A 33 5.95 -12.77 -0.98
CA PHE A 33 4.53 -13.01 -1.11
C PHE A 33 4.30 -14.07 -2.18
N ASN A 34 3.65 -15.17 -1.83
CA ASN A 34 3.44 -16.33 -2.72
C ASN A 34 4.74 -16.77 -3.42
N ASP A 35 5.82 -16.95 -2.65
CA ASP A 35 7.17 -17.30 -3.13
C ASP A 35 7.79 -16.32 -4.15
N ARG A 36 7.18 -15.15 -4.34
CA ARG A 36 7.71 -14.06 -5.16
C ARG A 36 8.21 -12.94 -4.27
N LYS A 37 9.40 -12.43 -4.61
CA LYS A 37 9.96 -11.26 -3.94
C LYS A 37 9.18 -10.03 -4.35
N ILE A 38 8.83 -9.20 -3.37
CA ILE A 38 8.21 -7.89 -3.56
C ILE A 38 9.19 -6.83 -3.08
N LYS A 39 9.40 -5.83 -3.95
CA LYS A 39 10.11 -4.59 -3.61
C LYS A 39 9.11 -3.51 -3.25
N ARG A 40 9.46 -2.69 -2.27
CA ARG A 40 8.70 -1.49 -1.89
C ARG A 40 9.55 -0.26 -2.07
N PHE A 41 8.99 0.72 -2.78
CA PHE A 41 9.59 2.01 -3.01
C PHE A 41 8.81 3.05 -2.22
N PHE A 42 9.49 3.77 -1.33
CA PHE A 42 8.89 4.87 -0.60
C PHE A 42 8.52 6.00 -1.57
N ILE A 43 7.30 6.54 -1.41
CA ILE A 43 6.81 7.64 -2.24
C ILE A 43 6.79 8.93 -1.41
N LYS A 44 5.99 8.97 -0.35
CA LYS A 44 5.84 10.14 0.53
C LYS A 44 5.21 9.78 1.88
N GLU A 45 5.35 10.67 2.84
CA GLU A 45 4.52 10.68 4.04
C GLU A 45 3.12 11.21 3.69
N ILE A 46 2.09 10.59 4.27
CA ILE A 46 0.68 10.89 4.07
C ILE A 46 0.15 11.51 5.36
N ASN A 47 -0.40 12.72 5.25
CA ASN A 47 -0.92 13.45 6.40
C ASN A 47 -2.45 13.51 6.39
N LYS A 48 -3.04 13.49 5.20
CA LYS A 48 -4.48 13.63 5.02
C LYS A 48 -5.00 12.74 3.90
N LYS A 49 -6.32 12.52 3.89
CA LYS A 49 -7.00 11.65 2.93
C LYS A 49 -6.74 12.07 1.48
N GLU A 50 -6.68 13.37 1.22
CA GLU A 50 -6.54 13.94 -0.11
C GLU A 50 -5.20 13.56 -0.76
N ASP A 51 -4.17 13.26 0.05
CA ASP A 51 -2.86 12.85 -0.44
C ASP A 51 -2.90 11.50 -1.18
N LEU A 52 -4.01 10.75 -1.07
CA LEU A 52 -4.23 9.43 -1.68
C LEU A 52 -5.04 9.45 -2.98
N ILE A 53 -5.60 10.61 -3.37
CA ILE A 53 -6.50 10.73 -4.53
C ILE A 53 -5.86 10.15 -5.79
N ASP A 54 -4.60 10.50 -6.05
CA ASP A 54 -3.88 10.09 -7.25
C ASP A 54 -3.50 8.59 -7.25
N PHE A 55 -3.56 7.93 -6.10
CA PHE A 55 -3.02 6.59 -5.89
C PHE A 55 -4.11 5.51 -5.75
N VAL A 56 -5.36 5.91 -5.50
CA VAL A 56 -6.47 4.98 -5.20
C VAL A 56 -6.68 3.95 -6.30
N LYS A 57 -6.52 4.35 -7.57
CA LYS A 57 -6.74 3.49 -8.74
C LYS A 57 -5.88 2.22 -8.72
N LEU A 58 -4.70 2.30 -8.13
CA LEU A 58 -3.77 1.17 -7.99
C LEU A 58 -3.58 0.75 -6.53
N SER A 59 -4.56 1.01 -5.65
CA SER A 59 -4.53 0.59 -4.24
C SER A 59 -5.24 -0.75 -3.99
N GLY A 60 -6.10 -1.16 -4.93
CA GLY A 60 -7.05 -2.25 -4.76
C GLY A 60 -8.38 -1.86 -4.10
N PHE A 61 -8.56 -0.61 -3.66
CA PHE A 61 -9.82 -0.12 -3.09
C PHE A 61 -10.67 0.60 -4.14
N GLY A 62 -12.00 0.61 -3.95
CA GLY A 62 -12.92 1.23 -4.91
C GLY A 62 -12.87 2.75 -4.89
N ASN A 63 -12.58 3.34 -3.73
CA ASN A 63 -12.48 4.78 -3.55
C ASN A 63 -11.54 5.17 -2.41
N VAL A 64 -11.21 6.47 -2.34
CA VAL A 64 -10.26 7.03 -1.38
C VAL A 64 -10.76 6.89 0.06
N GLU A 65 -12.08 6.94 0.27
CA GLU A 65 -12.68 6.87 1.60
C GLU A 65 -12.57 5.47 2.20
N GLU A 66 -12.91 4.43 1.45
CA GLU A 66 -12.67 3.03 1.84
C GLU A 66 -11.20 2.78 2.17
N TRP A 67 -10.31 3.28 1.31
CA TRP A 67 -8.88 3.09 1.50
C TRP A 67 -8.40 3.79 2.78
N TRP A 68 -8.78 5.06 2.97
CA TRP A 68 -8.43 5.85 4.14
C TRP A 68 -8.95 5.22 5.42
N ASN A 69 -10.21 4.81 5.46
CA ASN A 69 -10.81 4.14 6.60
C ASN A 69 -10.02 2.88 6.97
N LYS A 70 -9.63 2.09 5.97
CA LYS A 70 -8.81 0.90 6.20
C LYS A 70 -7.40 1.25 6.69
N ILE A 71 -6.80 2.33 6.18
CA ILE A 71 -5.51 2.83 6.66
C ILE A 71 -5.61 3.28 8.12
N GLU A 72 -6.64 4.03 8.49
CA GLU A 72 -6.89 4.48 9.86
C GLU A 72 -7.07 3.30 10.83
N MET A 73 -7.78 2.24 10.42
CA MET A 73 -7.91 1.03 11.24
C MET A 73 -6.55 0.40 11.59
N PHE A 74 -5.61 0.38 10.63
CA PHE A 74 -4.30 -0.25 10.82
C PHE A 74 -3.26 0.67 11.44
N CYS A 75 -3.24 1.95 11.06
CA CYS A 75 -2.19 2.90 11.44
C CYS A 75 -2.58 3.75 12.65
N LYS A 76 -3.88 3.99 12.87
CA LYS A 76 -4.40 4.87 13.94
C LYS A 76 -3.64 6.21 13.96
N PHE A 77 -3.22 6.64 15.14
CA PHE A 77 -2.47 7.87 15.42
C PHE A 77 -1.00 7.86 14.98
N LYS A 78 -0.54 6.81 14.30
CA LYS A 78 0.85 6.73 13.82
C LYS A 78 1.01 7.49 12.51
N LYS A 79 2.26 7.89 12.24
CA LYS A 79 2.69 8.39 10.93
C LYS A 79 2.38 7.38 9.83
N LYS A 80 2.01 7.88 8.65
CA LYS A 80 1.55 7.07 7.53
C LYS A 80 2.49 7.29 6.35
N TYR A 81 3.05 6.21 5.83
CA TYR A 81 4.03 6.27 4.75
C TYR A 81 3.50 5.49 3.56
N LEU A 82 3.44 6.14 2.40
CA LEU A 82 3.00 5.57 1.14
C LEU A 82 4.16 4.88 0.42
N TYR A 83 3.89 3.69 -0.08
CA TYR A 83 4.82 2.86 -0.85
C TYR A 83 4.18 2.36 -2.13
N LEU A 84 4.98 2.29 -3.19
CA LEU A 84 4.69 1.45 -4.35
C LEU A 84 5.29 0.06 -4.09
N ALA A 85 4.45 -0.97 -4.07
CA ALA A 85 4.87 -2.37 -4.01
C ALA A 85 4.79 -3.01 -5.39
N SER A 86 5.81 -3.78 -5.78
CA SER A 86 5.86 -4.48 -7.07
C SER A 86 6.64 -5.79 -6.94
N PHE A 87 6.39 -6.75 -7.82
CA PHE A 87 7.22 -7.97 -7.89
C PHE A 87 8.65 -7.60 -8.33
N SER A 88 9.65 -8.20 -7.68
CA SER A 88 11.02 -8.15 -8.19
C SER A 88 11.10 -9.08 -9.39
N HIS A 89 11.55 -8.54 -10.53
CA HIS A 89 12.22 -9.35 -11.54
C HIS A 89 13.46 -10.03 -10.93
#